data_AF-A0A257W5T1-F1
#
_entry.id   AF-A0A257W5T1-F1
#
_cell.length_a   1.000
_cell.length_b   1.000
_cell.length_c   1.000
_cell.angle_alpha   90.00
_cell.angle_beta   90.00
_cell.angle_gamma   90.00
#
_symmetry.space_group_name_H-M   'P 1'
#
loop_
_entity.id
_entity.type
_entity.pdbx_description
1 polymer ?
#
loop_
_entity_poly.entity_id
_entity_poly.type
_entity_poly.pdbx_seq_one_letter_code
_entity_poly.pdbx_strand_id
1 'polypeptide(L)'
;MRFSSVNSPAIYEALHVPRGSNDSSRNLSLLMRLARVAETDRHEAGGEELLDGIINRNILRSLLTTLHHRDLATTRHSRRTALLAVALAEHLGWEGRSLKLLEVAALLHDIGKIGVPDHILFKPSRLSADELELIALHYNIGLDVLQACRVDRTVLEIVGQAQARYGGGDPLK
;
A
#
# COMPACT_ATOMS: atom_id res chain seq x y z
N MET A 1 -17.99 4.47 30.90
CA MET A 1 -17.14 5.67 30.70
C MET A 1 -17.68 6.41 29.49
N ARG A 2 -17.94 7.72 29.62
CA ARG A 2 -18.60 8.53 28.58
C ARG A 2 -17.64 8.80 27.42
N PHE A 3 -18.09 8.53 26.20
CA PHE A 3 -17.45 9.02 24.98
C PHE A 3 -17.63 10.55 24.90
N SER A 4 -16.54 11.30 25.00
CA SER A 4 -16.49 12.69 24.58
C SER A 4 -16.36 12.74 23.07
N SER A 5 -17.48 13.05 22.40
CA SER A 5 -17.55 13.31 20.97
C SER A 5 -16.74 14.56 20.62
N VAL A 6 -15.74 14.42 19.75
CA VAL A 6 -15.14 15.57 19.06
C VAL A 6 -16.13 16.01 17.99
N ASN A 7 -17.17 16.72 18.42
CA ASN A 7 -18.18 17.32 17.56
C ASN A 7 -17.81 18.80 17.35
N SER A 8 -16.75 19.05 16.57
CA SER A 8 -16.38 20.40 16.18
C SER A 8 -17.03 20.74 14.84
N PRO A 9 -17.85 21.82 14.75
CA PRO A 9 -18.51 22.26 13.51
C PRO A 9 -17.54 22.47 12.33
N ALA A 10 -16.27 22.78 12.62
CA ALA A 10 -15.22 23.00 11.62
C ALA A 10 -14.88 21.75 10.79
N ILE A 11 -15.09 20.54 11.31
CA ILE A 11 -14.81 19.29 10.59
C ILE A 11 -15.88 19.05 9.52
N TYR A 12 -17.15 19.30 9.83
CA TYR A 12 -18.26 19.14 8.89
C TYR A 12 -18.23 20.18 7.77
N GLU A 13 -17.74 21.39 8.05
CA GLU A 13 -17.59 22.46 7.05
C GLU A 13 -16.44 22.16 6.05
N ALA A 14 -15.39 21.46 6.50
CA ALA A 14 -14.31 20.97 5.64
C ALA A 14 -14.68 19.70 4.82
N LEU A 15 -15.76 19.02 5.19
CA LEU A 15 -16.26 17.78 4.57
C LEU A 15 -17.33 18.00 3.51
N HIS A 16 -17.57 19.24 3.07
CA HIS A 16 -18.52 19.52 1.99
C HIS A 16 -17.97 19.01 0.65
N VAL A 17 -18.13 17.71 0.39
CA VAL A 17 -17.87 17.04 -0.88
C VAL A 17 -19.09 17.27 -1.77
N PRO A 18 -19.01 18.12 -2.81
CA PRO A 18 -20.08 18.22 -3.80
C PRO A 18 -20.14 16.86 -4.51
N ARG A 19 -21.33 16.23 -4.51
CA ARG A 19 -21.56 15.00 -5.26
C ARG A 19 -21.23 15.25 -6.73
N GLY A 20 -20.29 14.49 -7.30
CA GLY A 20 -20.13 14.38 -8.75
C GLY A 20 -18.83 14.88 -9.38
N SER A 21 -17.70 14.96 -8.66
CA SER A 21 -16.40 15.11 -9.36
C SER A 21 -15.46 13.95 -9.04
N ASN A 22 -15.24 13.12 -10.05
CA ASN A 22 -14.34 11.96 -10.02
C ASN A 22 -12.87 12.40 -10.13
N ASP A 23 -12.50 13.46 -9.40
CA ASP A 23 -11.16 14.04 -9.48
C ASP A 23 -10.26 13.34 -8.46
N SER A 24 -9.73 12.18 -8.87
CA SER A 24 -8.83 11.34 -8.06
C SER A 24 -7.65 12.12 -7.48
N SER A 25 -7.26 13.24 -8.11
CA SER A 25 -6.19 14.13 -7.65
C SER A 25 -6.54 14.89 -6.37
N ARG A 26 -7.82 15.21 -6.14
CA ARG A 26 -8.30 15.90 -4.92
C ARG A 26 -8.48 14.98 -3.73
N ASN A 27 -9.02 13.78 -3.97
CA ASN A 27 -9.04 12.73 -2.95
C ASN A 27 -7.62 12.35 -2.53
N LEU A 28 -6.71 12.24 -3.50
CA LEU A 28 -5.28 12.03 -3.23
C LEU A 28 -4.65 13.19 -2.46
N SER A 29 -4.99 14.44 -2.75
CA SER A 29 -4.52 15.63 -2.00
C SER A 29 -4.98 15.61 -0.53
N LEU A 30 -6.25 15.27 -0.29
CA LEU A 30 -6.81 15.14 1.05
C LEU A 30 -6.15 13.99 1.82
N LEU A 31 -6.03 12.83 1.17
CA LEU A 31 -5.30 11.67 1.67
C LEU A 31 -3.84 12.02 2.00
N MET A 32 -3.14 12.75 1.13
CA MET A 32 -1.76 13.21 1.37
C MET A 32 -1.64 14.18 2.54
N ARG A 33 -2.65 15.03 2.77
CA ARG A 33 -2.68 15.91 3.94
C ARG A 33 -2.87 15.10 5.23
N LEU A 34 -3.71 14.08 5.21
CA LEU A 34 -3.90 13.16 6.34
C LEU A 34 -2.63 12.33 6.60
N ALA A 35 -1.95 11.85 5.56
CA ALA A 35 -0.69 11.12 5.69
C ALA A 35 0.42 11.95 6.35
N ARG A 36 0.54 13.25 6.00
CA ARG A 36 1.52 14.16 6.62
C ARG A 36 1.28 14.37 8.12
N VAL A 37 0.01 14.34 8.55
CA VAL A 37 -0.33 14.42 9.98
C VAL A 37 0.07 13.10 10.68
N ALA A 38 -0.10 11.95 10.03
CA ALA A 38 0.34 10.66 10.55
C ALA A 38 1.88 10.46 10.59
N GLU A 39 2.63 11.18 9.75
CA GLU A 39 4.10 11.17 9.76
C GLU A 39 4.69 11.83 11.02
N THR A 40 4.00 12.80 11.62
CA THR A 40 4.50 13.55 12.79
C THR A 40 4.31 12.85 14.14
N ASP A 41 3.46 11.83 14.25
CA ASP A 41 3.05 11.25 15.54
C ASP A 41 3.68 9.88 15.89
N ARG A 42 4.51 9.30 15.01
CA ARG A 42 5.03 7.95 15.26
C ARG A 42 6.30 7.94 16.11
N HIS A 43 6.10 7.76 17.41
CA HIS A 43 7.12 7.30 18.36
C HIS A 43 7.63 5.89 17.99
N GLU A 44 8.95 5.73 17.86
CA GLU A 44 9.61 4.53 17.30
C GLU A 44 9.65 3.29 18.22
N ALA A 45 9.11 3.35 19.44
CA ALA A 45 9.40 2.34 20.47
C ALA A 45 8.50 1.07 20.47
N GLY A 46 7.44 1.00 19.65
CA GLY A 46 6.48 -0.14 19.64
C GLY A 46 6.52 -1.03 18.39
N GLY A 47 7.35 -0.70 17.39
CA GLY A 47 7.33 -1.37 16.08
C GLY A 47 8.09 -2.70 16.01
N GLU A 48 8.90 -3.04 17.02
CA GLU A 48 9.74 -4.25 17.00
C GLU A 48 8.98 -5.53 17.28
N GLU A 49 8.14 -5.55 18.31
CA GLU A 49 7.38 -6.74 18.70
C GLU A 49 6.24 -7.05 17.72
N LEU A 50 5.66 -6.03 17.09
CA LEU A 50 4.50 -6.21 16.21
C LEU A 50 4.84 -6.76 14.81
N LEU A 51 6.11 -6.66 14.38
CA LEU A 51 6.56 -7.32 13.14
C LEU A 51 6.88 -8.81 13.35
N ASP A 52 6.98 -9.25 14.61
CA ASP A 52 7.27 -10.64 14.91
C ASP A 52 6.14 -11.55 14.43
N GLY A 53 6.55 -12.64 13.77
CA GLY A 53 5.65 -13.52 13.04
C GLY A 53 4.94 -12.89 11.83
N ILE A 54 5.24 -11.65 11.41
CA ILE A 54 4.75 -11.08 10.13
C ILE A 54 5.82 -11.21 9.04
N ILE A 55 6.98 -10.62 9.27
CA ILE A 55 8.13 -10.68 8.37
C ILE A 55 9.40 -10.37 9.16
N ASN A 56 10.49 -11.05 8.85
CA ASN A 56 11.78 -10.70 9.43
C ASN A 56 12.18 -9.26 9.01
N ARG A 57 12.51 -8.42 9.99
CA ARG A 57 12.87 -7.00 9.78
C ARG A 57 14.00 -6.80 8.77
N ASN A 58 15.04 -7.64 8.83
CA ASN A 58 16.17 -7.52 7.89
C ASN A 58 15.74 -7.88 6.48
N ILE A 59 14.87 -8.89 6.32
CA ILE A 59 14.29 -9.23 5.02
C ILE A 59 13.43 -8.08 4.49
N LEU A 60 12.53 -7.53 5.29
CA LEU A 60 11.71 -6.37 4.89
C LEU A 60 12.59 -5.21 4.42
N ARG A 61 13.62 -4.87 5.20
CA ARG A 61 14.56 -3.81 4.86
C ARG A 61 15.31 -4.12 3.57
N SER A 62 15.81 -5.34 3.40
CA SER A 62 16.50 -5.77 2.19
C SER A 62 15.61 -5.66 0.95
N LEU A 63 14.37 -6.17 1.00
CA LEU A 63 13.43 -6.10 -0.13
C LEU A 63 13.14 -4.65 -0.52
N LEU A 64 12.85 -3.79 0.45
CA LEU A 64 12.60 -2.37 0.20
C LEU A 64 13.83 -1.63 -0.32
N THR A 65 15.02 -1.94 0.20
CA THR A 65 16.28 -1.34 -0.29
C THR A 65 16.59 -1.79 -1.71
N THR A 66 16.41 -3.07 -2.04
CA THR A 66 16.59 -3.59 -3.40
C THR A 66 15.63 -2.91 -4.37
N LEU A 67 14.34 -2.84 -4.01
CA LEU A 67 13.34 -2.15 -4.83
C LEU A 67 13.67 -0.67 -4.99
N HIS A 68 14.15 0.01 -3.93
CA HIS A 68 14.55 1.41 -3.98
C HIS A 68 15.65 1.70 -4.99
N HIS A 69 16.69 0.86 -5.02
CA HIS A 69 17.82 1.05 -5.92
C HIS A 69 17.49 0.72 -7.38
N ARG A 70 16.53 -0.16 -7.62
CA ARG A 70 16.08 -0.49 -8.97
C ARG A 70 15.02 0.49 -9.49
N ASP A 71 14.01 0.75 -8.68
CA ASP A 71 12.84 1.55 -9.03
C ASP A 71 12.42 2.42 -7.83
N LEU A 72 13.03 3.60 -7.80
CA LEU A 72 12.74 4.63 -6.81
C LEU A 72 11.27 5.10 -6.87
N ALA A 73 10.67 5.12 -8.07
CA ALA A 73 9.31 5.60 -8.25
C ALA A 73 8.31 4.63 -7.61
N THR A 74 8.45 3.32 -7.87
CA THR A 74 7.64 2.29 -7.22
C THR A 74 7.84 2.30 -5.70
N THR A 75 9.06 2.43 -5.21
CA THR A 75 9.29 2.49 -3.75
C THR A 75 8.59 3.69 -3.09
N ARG A 76 8.64 4.86 -3.73
CA ARG A 76 7.93 6.06 -3.25
C ARG A 76 6.41 5.87 -3.31
N HIS A 77 5.91 5.24 -4.36
CA HIS A 77 4.50 4.87 -4.48
C HIS A 77 4.08 3.95 -3.33
N SER A 78 4.76 2.83 -3.11
CA SER A 78 4.39 1.87 -2.06
C SER A 78 4.43 2.48 -0.66
N ARG A 79 5.41 3.34 -0.35
CA ARG A 79 5.44 4.08 0.92
C ARG A 79 4.21 4.97 1.13
N ARG A 80 3.84 5.73 0.09
CA ARG A 80 2.63 6.55 0.12
C ARG A 80 1.38 5.69 0.26
N THR A 81 1.27 4.60 -0.49
CA THR A 81 0.12 3.68 -0.41
C THR A 81 -0.01 3.09 0.99
N ALA A 82 1.10 2.66 1.61
CA ALA A 82 1.10 2.15 2.98
C ALA A 82 0.67 3.20 4.01
N LEU A 83 1.19 4.43 3.91
CA LEU A 83 0.77 5.54 4.77
C LEU A 83 -0.74 5.77 4.70
N LEU A 84 -1.30 5.81 3.48
CA LEU A 84 -2.72 6.05 3.27
C LEU A 84 -3.59 4.90 3.75
N ALA A 85 -3.18 3.66 3.47
CA ALA A 85 -3.89 2.46 3.89
C ALA A 85 -3.95 2.36 5.42
N VAL A 86 -2.82 2.58 6.10
CA VAL A 86 -2.75 2.57 7.57
C VAL A 86 -3.60 3.69 8.17
N ALA A 87 -3.45 4.93 7.70
CA ALA A 87 -4.23 6.05 8.23
C ALA A 87 -5.75 5.85 8.06
N LEU A 88 -6.17 5.28 6.93
CA LEU A 88 -7.57 4.95 6.70
C LEU A 88 -8.05 3.82 7.65
N ALA A 89 -7.25 2.77 7.80
CA ALA A 89 -7.59 1.64 8.66
C ALA A 89 -7.67 2.07 10.15
N GLU A 90 -6.73 2.90 10.61
CA GLU A 90 -6.75 3.52 11.94
C GLU A 90 -8.04 4.33 12.15
N HIS A 91 -8.43 5.14 11.14
CA HIS A 91 -9.68 5.90 11.21
C HIS A 91 -10.93 4.99 11.28
N LEU A 92 -10.85 3.78 10.72
CA LEU A 92 -11.88 2.75 10.82
C LEU A 92 -11.79 1.91 12.10
N GLY A 93 -10.90 2.25 13.03
CA GLY A 93 -10.72 1.57 14.32
C GLY A 93 -9.90 0.28 14.24
N TRP A 94 -9.10 0.09 13.19
CA TRP A 94 -8.14 -1.01 13.16
C TRP A 94 -6.95 -0.70 14.05
N GLU A 95 -6.44 -1.70 14.75
CA GLU A 95 -5.32 -1.55 15.69
C GLU A 95 -4.38 -2.77 15.67
N GLY A 96 -3.20 -2.62 16.29
CA GLY A 96 -2.28 -3.72 16.58
C GLY A 96 -1.78 -4.49 15.34
N ARG A 97 -1.84 -5.83 15.40
CA ARG A 97 -1.29 -6.72 14.37
C ARG A 97 -1.91 -6.50 12.99
N SER A 98 -3.22 -6.25 12.93
CA SER A 98 -3.94 -6.07 11.66
C SER A 98 -3.45 -4.85 10.88
N LEU A 99 -3.14 -3.74 11.57
CA LEU A 99 -2.52 -2.57 10.94
C LEU A 99 -1.14 -2.89 10.37
N LYS A 100 -0.33 -3.68 11.07
CA LYS A 100 1.01 -4.05 10.61
C LYS A 100 0.99 -5.01 9.43
N LEU A 101 0.05 -5.96 9.40
CA LEU A 101 -0.19 -6.80 8.24
C LEU A 101 -0.54 -5.95 7.00
N LEU A 102 -1.44 -4.98 7.16
CA LEU A 102 -1.81 -4.05 6.10
C LEU A 102 -0.63 -3.17 5.65
N GLU A 103 0.14 -2.64 6.59
CA GLU A 103 1.32 -1.81 6.31
C GLU A 103 2.35 -2.59 5.47
N VAL A 104 2.69 -3.81 5.89
CA VAL A 104 3.65 -4.67 5.18
C VAL A 104 3.12 -5.05 3.79
N ALA A 105 1.84 -5.41 3.68
CA ALA A 105 1.22 -5.72 2.40
C ALA A 105 1.28 -4.52 1.45
N ALA A 106 0.89 -3.33 1.91
CA ALA A 106 0.93 -2.13 1.09
C ALA A 106 2.35 -1.69 0.71
N LEU A 107 3.34 -1.91 1.57
CA LEU A 107 4.75 -1.64 1.26
C LEU A 107 5.31 -2.56 0.17
N LEU A 108 4.88 -3.84 0.16
CA LEU A 108 5.45 -4.87 -0.68
C LEU A 108 4.55 -5.31 -1.84
N HIS A 109 3.36 -4.74 -2.03
CA HIS A 109 2.40 -5.17 -3.05
C HIS A 109 2.98 -5.21 -4.47
N ASP A 110 3.89 -4.29 -4.78
CA ASP A 110 4.55 -4.16 -6.08
C ASP A 110 5.95 -4.78 -6.13
N ILE A 111 6.38 -5.55 -5.10
CA ILE A 111 7.75 -6.09 -5.04
C ILE A 111 8.10 -6.96 -6.25
N GLY A 112 7.11 -7.65 -6.83
CA GLY A 112 7.34 -8.51 -7.98
C GLY A 112 7.70 -7.77 -9.27
N LYS A 113 7.64 -6.43 -9.31
CA LYS A 113 8.19 -5.64 -10.43
C LYS A 113 9.68 -5.88 -10.62
N ILE A 114 10.37 -6.42 -9.61
CA ILE A 114 11.74 -6.92 -9.75
C ILE A 114 11.88 -8.09 -10.75
N GLY A 115 10.79 -8.71 -11.18
CA GLY A 115 10.80 -9.75 -12.20
C GLY A 115 10.58 -9.24 -13.62
N VAL A 116 10.14 -8.00 -13.80
CA VAL A 116 9.77 -7.45 -15.11
C VAL A 116 11.03 -6.93 -15.83
N PRO A 117 11.24 -7.21 -17.12
CA PRO A 117 12.40 -6.67 -17.86
C PRO A 117 12.41 -5.13 -17.91
N ASP A 118 13.59 -4.52 -17.75
CA ASP A 118 13.71 -3.05 -17.66
C ASP A 118 13.21 -2.32 -18.92
N HIS A 119 13.45 -2.87 -20.11
CA HIS A 119 12.98 -2.28 -21.37
C HIS A 119 11.45 -2.29 -21.51
N ILE A 120 10.75 -3.11 -20.72
CA ILE A 120 9.29 -3.13 -20.62
C ILE A 120 8.85 -2.21 -19.47
N LEU A 121 9.42 -2.39 -18.28
CA LEU A 121 9.02 -1.66 -17.07
C LEU A 121 9.20 -0.14 -17.22
N PHE A 122 10.27 0.29 -17.91
CA PHE A 122 10.61 1.71 -18.11
C PHE A 122 10.34 2.20 -19.53
N LYS A 123 9.53 1.48 -20.31
CA LYS A 123 9.19 1.88 -21.67
C LYS A 123 8.45 3.23 -21.65
N PRO A 124 8.93 4.28 -22.35
CA PRO A 124 8.30 5.60 -22.33
C PRO A 124 7.07 5.68 -23.25
N SER A 125 6.91 4.73 -24.17
CA SER A 125 5.77 4.62 -25.07
C SER A 125 4.74 3.62 -24.56
N ARG A 126 3.57 3.59 -25.19
CA ARG A 126 2.52 2.62 -24.85
C ARG A 126 3.04 1.20 -25.01
N LEU A 127 2.64 0.36 -24.06
CA LEU A 127 2.91 -1.07 -24.07
C LEU A 127 1.99 -1.76 -25.09
N SER A 128 2.49 -2.79 -25.75
CA SER A 128 1.67 -3.75 -26.51
C SER A 128 0.87 -4.63 -25.56
N ALA A 129 -0.08 -5.41 -26.11
CA ALA A 129 -0.81 -6.41 -25.34
C ALA A 129 0.14 -7.43 -24.69
N ASP A 130 1.09 -7.98 -25.46
CA ASP A 130 2.09 -8.93 -24.97
C ASP A 130 2.98 -8.32 -23.86
N GLU A 131 3.34 -7.05 -23.98
CA GLU A 131 4.12 -6.35 -22.94
C GLU A 131 3.30 -6.12 -21.67
N LEU A 132 1.99 -5.89 -21.77
CA LEU A 132 1.10 -5.80 -20.62
C LEU A 132 0.98 -7.14 -19.90
N GLU A 133 0.90 -8.25 -20.64
CA GLU A 133 0.92 -9.60 -20.05
C GLU A 133 2.23 -9.86 -19.30
N LEU A 134 3.36 -9.42 -19.85
CA LEU A 134 4.66 -9.52 -19.18
C LEU A 134 4.73 -8.67 -17.91
N ILE A 135 4.11 -7.48 -17.90
CA ILE A 135 3.98 -6.70 -16.66
C ILE A 135 3.10 -7.45 -15.65
N ALA A 136 2.00 -8.07 -16.07
CA ALA A 136 1.09 -8.78 -15.18
C ALA A 136 1.79 -9.94 -14.42
N LEU A 137 2.89 -10.48 -14.92
CA LEU A 137 3.69 -11.48 -14.19
C LEU A 137 4.20 -11.00 -12.83
N HIS A 138 4.33 -9.68 -12.62
CA HIS A 138 4.81 -9.14 -11.35
C HIS A 138 3.94 -9.55 -10.15
N TYR A 139 2.66 -9.89 -10.34
CA TYR A 139 1.81 -10.37 -9.26
C TYR A 139 2.30 -11.71 -8.72
N ASN A 140 2.46 -12.69 -9.60
CA ASN A 140 2.90 -14.03 -9.24
C ASN A 140 4.33 -13.99 -8.70
N ILE A 141 5.21 -13.23 -9.36
CA ILE A 141 6.59 -13.05 -8.89
C ILE A 141 6.63 -12.41 -7.50
N GLY A 142 5.75 -11.44 -7.24
CA GLY A 142 5.63 -10.80 -5.94
C GLY A 142 5.25 -11.80 -4.85
N LEU A 143 4.21 -12.61 -5.10
CA LEU A 143 3.78 -13.66 -4.18
C LEU A 143 4.87 -14.71 -3.94
N ASP A 144 5.57 -15.15 -5.00
CA ASP A 144 6.67 -16.12 -4.90
C ASP A 144 7.81 -15.59 -4.01
N VAL A 145 8.20 -14.33 -4.21
CA VAL A 145 9.23 -13.66 -3.39
C VAL A 145 8.81 -13.59 -1.92
N LEU A 146 7.58 -13.16 -1.65
CA LEU A 146 7.08 -13.03 -0.28
C LEU A 146 6.92 -14.39 0.40
N GLN A 147 6.48 -15.41 -0.32
CA GLN A 147 6.39 -16.77 0.19
C GLN A 147 7.78 -17.35 0.49
N ALA A 148 8.77 -17.14 -0.39
CA ALA A 148 10.16 -17.55 -0.15
C ALA A 148 10.75 -16.86 1.08
N CYS A 149 10.36 -15.60 1.32
CA CYS A 149 10.73 -14.83 2.51
C CYS A 149 9.98 -15.24 3.79
N ARG A 150 9.08 -16.24 3.72
CA ARG A 150 8.22 -16.70 4.83
C ARG A 150 7.41 -15.56 5.46
N VAL A 151 6.92 -14.66 4.61
CA VAL A 151 5.99 -13.61 5.05
C VAL A 151 4.67 -14.24 5.48
N ASP A 152 4.04 -13.66 6.49
CA ASP A 152 2.74 -14.08 7.02
C ASP A 152 1.71 -14.23 5.90
N ARG A 153 0.92 -15.30 5.99
CA ARG A 153 -0.05 -15.69 4.97
C ARG A 153 -1.10 -14.61 4.71
N THR A 154 -1.53 -13.87 5.73
CA THR A 154 -2.49 -12.78 5.56
C THR A 154 -1.92 -11.66 4.69
N VAL A 155 -0.61 -11.40 4.75
CA VAL A 155 0.03 -10.44 3.82
C VAL A 155 -0.04 -10.96 2.39
N LEU A 156 0.24 -12.24 2.16
CA LEU A 156 0.12 -12.86 0.82
C LEU A 156 -1.31 -12.75 0.28
N GLU A 157 -2.30 -12.99 1.14
CA GLU A 157 -3.72 -12.89 0.79
C GLU A 157 -4.11 -11.44 0.42
N ILE A 158 -3.66 -10.44 1.19
CA ILE A 158 -3.91 -9.02 0.89
C ILE A 158 -3.24 -8.64 -0.44
N VAL A 159 -1.98 -9.02 -0.66
CA VAL A 159 -1.25 -8.71 -1.91
C VAL A 159 -1.91 -9.38 -3.11
N GLY A 160 -2.32 -10.65 -2.98
CA GLY A 160 -3.03 -11.38 -4.03
C GLY A 160 -4.40 -10.79 -4.37
N GLN A 161 -5.08 -10.17 -3.39
CA GLN A 161 -6.38 -9.51 -3.58
C GLN A 161 -6.28 -8.05 -4.04
N ALA A 162 -5.11 -7.42 -4.01
CA ALA A 162 -4.95 -6.00 -4.36
C ALA A 162 -5.36 -5.67 -5.82
N GLN A 163 -5.49 -6.68 -6.67
CA GLN A 163 -5.98 -6.58 -8.05
C GLN A 163 -7.49 -6.78 -8.20
N ALA A 164 -8.17 -7.27 -7.16
CA ALA A 164 -9.60 -7.50 -7.22
C ALA A 164 -10.34 -6.17 -7.29
N ARG A 165 -11.12 -5.98 -8.36
CA ARG A 165 -12.06 -4.85 -8.43
C ARG A 165 -13.13 -5.05 -7.37
N TYR A 166 -13.54 -3.99 -6.67
CA TYR A 166 -14.77 -4.00 -5.87
C TYR A 166 -15.92 -4.46 -6.77
N GLY A 167 -16.47 -5.66 -6.52
CA GLY A 167 -17.49 -6.30 -7.36
C GLY A 167 -17.00 -7.46 -8.26
N GLY A 168 -15.74 -7.89 -8.16
CA GLY A 168 -15.25 -9.16 -8.75
C GLY A 168 -14.91 -9.13 -10.25
N GLY A 169 -14.77 -7.95 -10.85
CA GLY A 169 -14.33 -7.83 -12.25
C GLY A 169 -12.84 -8.14 -12.40
N ASP A 170 -12.52 -9.05 -13.31
CA ASP A 170 -11.17 -9.36 -13.77
C ASP A 170 -10.47 -8.07 -14.28
N PRO A 171 -9.28 -7.71 -13.78
CA PRO A 171 -8.56 -6.52 -14.24
C PRO A 171 -8.04 -6.64 -15.69
N LEU A 172 -8.10 -7.82 -16.29
CA LEU A 172 -7.64 -8.10 -17.66
C LEU A 172 -8.78 -8.37 -18.67
N LYS A 173 -10.05 -8.07 -18.31
CA LYS A 173 -11.20 -8.17 -19.22
C LYS A 173 -11.99 -6.88 -19.36
#